data_AF-A0A3C0K3M0-F1
#
_entry.id   AF-A0A3C0K3M0-F1
#
_cell.length_a   1.000
_cell.length_b   1.000
_cell.length_c   1.000
_cell.angle_alpha   90.00
_cell.angle_beta   90.00
_cell.angle_gamma   90.00
#
_symmetry.space_group_name_H-M   'P 1'
#
loop_
_entity.id
_entity.type
_entity.pdbx_description
1 polymer ?
#
loop_
_entity_poly.entity_id
_entity_poly.type
_entity_poly.pdbx_seq_one_letter_code
_entity_poly.pdbx_strand_id
1 'polypeptide(L)'
;VTGIPYFKTQVCHTGSWHYGISPNTENLAEAVAFVKYASSDDGARIFYKYVRQLPANIGLFNELPEYAEGGSQRLWLDAMNDFGIPRIGTPGYTEYQQMMSEALQNIQAGGDIPEILGATAGRIEGLVAKYTGWNN
;
A
#
# COMPACT_ATOMS: atom_id res chain seq x y z
N VAL A 1 5.31 3.57 -20.80
CA VAL A 1 5.81 3.60 -19.41
C VAL A 1 6.90 2.54 -19.30
N THR A 2 8.01 2.82 -18.62
CA THR A 2 9.09 1.84 -18.35
C THR A 2 9.02 1.42 -16.88
N GLY A 3 9.50 0.22 -16.54
CA GLY A 3 9.48 -0.28 -15.16
C GLY A 3 10.36 0.53 -14.19
N ILE A 4 10.17 0.31 -12.88
CA ILE A 4 10.98 0.93 -11.83
C ILE A 4 12.40 0.35 -11.88
N PRO A 5 13.46 1.19 -11.95
CA PRO A 5 14.85 0.72 -11.93
C PRO A 5 15.18 -0.06 -10.64
N TYR A 6 16.00 -1.09 -10.76
CA TYR A 6 16.48 -1.89 -9.63
C TYR A 6 17.93 -2.36 -9.86
N PHE A 7 18.67 -2.60 -8.77
CA PHE A 7 20.07 -3.02 -8.84
C PHE A 7 20.24 -4.54 -8.79
N LYS A 8 19.55 -5.22 -7.84
CA LYS A 8 19.64 -6.68 -7.64
C LYS A 8 18.28 -7.34 -7.74
N THR A 9 17.38 -6.97 -6.84
CA THR A 9 16.02 -7.51 -6.75
C THR A 9 15.04 -6.38 -6.99
N GLN A 10 14.09 -6.59 -7.91
CA GLN A 10 13.01 -5.64 -8.13
C GLN A 10 11.99 -5.81 -7.02
N VAL A 11 11.65 -4.72 -6.34
CA VAL A 11 10.66 -4.68 -5.26
C VAL A 11 9.93 -3.34 -5.32
N CYS A 12 8.61 -3.38 -5.18
CA CYS A 12 7.79 -2.18 -5.02
C CYS A 12 6.73 -2.39 -3.94
N HIS A 13 6.63 -1.48 -2.98
CA HIS A 13 5.53 -1.55 -2.00
C HIS A 13 4.20 -1.22 -2.67
N THR A 14 3.20 -2.07 -2.47
CA THR A 14 1.83 -1.82 -2.89
C THR A 14 1.06 -1.09 -1.79
N GLY A 15 0.04 -0.36 -2.23
CA GLY A 15 -0.88 0.36 -1.35
C GLY A 15 -2.21 0.51 -2.04
N SER A 16 -3.27 0.54 -1.25
CA SER A 16 -4.61 0.83 -1.73
C SER A 16 -5.46 1.41 -0.61
N TRP A 17 -6.70 1.70 -0.92
CA TRP A 17 -7.72 2.17 -0.01
C TRP A 17 -8.73 1.04 0.17
N HIS A 18 -9.34 0.94 1.34
CA HIS A 18 -10.39 -0.03 1.63
C HIS A 18 -11.55 0.68 2.33
N TYR A 19 -12.76 0.19 2.12
CA TYR A 19 -13.93 0.69 2.83
C TYR A 19 -13.94 0.12 4.26
N GLY A 20 -13.88 1.00 5.25
CA GLY A 20 -14.07 0.65 6.66
C GLY A 20 -15.47 1.02 7.13
N ILE A 21 -16.04 0.21 8.01
CA ILE A 21 -17.29 0.53 8.72
C ILE A 21 -16.90 0.84 10.17
N SER A 22 -17.33 2.00 10.67
CA SER A 22 -17.12 2.35 12.07
C SER A 22 -17.83 1.34 12.97
N PRO A 23 -17.17 0.76 13.99
CA PRO A 23 -17.81 -0.14 14.93
C PRO A 23 -18.86 0.55 15.80
N ASN A 24 -18.91 1.89 15.81
CA ASN A 24 -19.85 2.70 16.57
C ASN A 24 -21.06 3.19 15.75
N THR A 25 -21.24 2.72 14.51
CA THR A 25 -22.38 3.15 13.69
C THR A 25 -23.71 2.64 14.25
N GLU A 26 -24.72 3.51 14.29
CA GLU A 26 -26.11 3.14 14.60
C GLU A 26 -26.85 2.60 13.36
N ASN A 27 -26.27 2.74 12.16
CA ASN A 27 -26.85 2.37 10.87
C ASN A 27 -26.01 1.28 10.20
N LEU A 28 -25.80 0.16 10.90
CA LEU A 28 -24.91 -0.90 10.43
C LEU A 28 -25.42 -1.57 9.14
N ALA A 29 -26.72 -1.79 9.03
CA ALA A 29 -27.31 -2.45 7.86
C ALA A 29 -27.10 -1.62 6.59
N GLU A 30 -27.33 -0.31 6.66
CA GLU A 30 -27.16 0.65 5.58
C GLU A 30 -25.68 0.80 5.22
N ALA A 31 -24.80 0.90 6.22
CA ALA A 31 -23.35 0.97 5.99
C ALA A 31 -22.83 -0.28 5.27
N VAL A 32 -23.28 -1.47 5.69
CA VAL A 32 -22.95 -2.74 5.02
C VAL A 32 -23.50 -2.79 3.61
N ALA A 33 -24.75 -2.34 3.39
CA ALA A 33 -25.34 -2.30 2.06
C ALA A 33 -24.56 -1.37 1.11
N PHE A 34 -24.18 -0.18 1.60
CA PHE A 34 -23.34 0.74 0.84
C PHE A 34 -21.98 0.13 0.50
N VAL A 35 -21.26 -0.42 1.49
CA VAL A 35 -19.93 -1.01 1.24
C VAL A 35 -20.02 -2.15 0.22
N LYS A 36 -21.01 -3.04 0.33
CA LYS A 36 -21.25 -4.12 -0.64
C LYS A 36 -21.46 -3.58 -2.05
N TYR A 37 -22.27 -2.53 -2.20
CA TYR A 37 -22.47 -1.89 -3.50
C TYR A 37 -21.19 -1.22 -4.00
N ALA A 38 -20.52 -0.43 -3.16
CA ALA A 38 -19.32 0.31 -3.52
C ALA A 38 -18.15 -0.62 -3.90
N SER A 39 -18.09 -1.83 -3.35
CA SER A 39 -17.12 -2.87 -3.70
C SER A 39 -17.57 -3.83 -4.80
N SER A 40 -18.81 -3.73 -5.29
CA SER A 40 -19.32 -4.54 -6.41
C SER A 40 -18.65 -4.15 -7.73
N ASP A 41 -18.89 -4.90 -8.81
CA ASP A 41 -18.39 -4.56 -10.14
C ASP A 41 -18.86 -3.17 -10.58
N ASP A 42 -20.14 -2.82 -10.36
CA ASP A 42 -20.70 -1.52 -10.70
C ASP A 42 -20.06 -0.39 -9.88
N GLY A 43 -19.93 -0.59 -8.56
CA GLY A 43 -19.27 0.37 -7.67
C GLY A 43 -17.81 0.58 -8.03
N ALA A 44 -17.09 -0.50 -8.32
CA ALA A 44 -15.69 -0.45 -8.74
C ALA A 44 -15.53 0.26 -10.10
N ARG A 45 -16.46 0.10 -11.05
CA ARG A 45 -16.44 0.83 -12.33
C ARG A 45 -16.63 2.32 -12.13
N ILE A 46 -17.56 2.72 -11.25
CA ILE A 46 -17.76 4.13 -10.90
C ILE A 46 -16.46 4.68 -10.30
N PHE A 47 -15.88 3.98 -9.32
CA PHE A 47 -14.63 4.40 -8.69
C PHE A 47 -13.51 4.55 -9.73
N TYR A 48 -13.33 3.55 -10.60
CA TYR A 48 -12.32 3.60 -11.66
C TYR A 48 -12.56 4.76 -12.63
N LYS A 49 -13.80 4.97 -13.08
CA LYS A 49 -14.16 6.03 -14.03
C LYS A 49 -13.74 7.42 -13.54
N TYR A 50 -13.94 7.71 -12.25
CA TYR A 50 -13.72 9.05 -11.70
C TYR A 50 -12.36 9.21 -11.01
N VAL A 51 -11.86 8.18 -10.32
CA VAL A 51 -10.60 8.25 -9.56
C VAL A 51 -9.41 7.79 -10.39
N ARG A 52 -9.63 6.89 -11.36
CA ARG A 52 -8.59 6.30 -12.23
C ARG A 52 -7.45 5.59 -11.47
N GLN A 53 -7.66 5.27 -10.19
CA GLN A 53 -6.76 4.40 -9.43
C GLN A 53 -6.83 2.98 -9.98
N LEU A 54 -5.69 2.28 -9.99
CA LEU A 54 -5.62 0.87 -10.39
C LEU A 54 -6.71 0.05 -9.67
N PRO A 55 -7.57 -0.68 -10.41
CA PRO A 55 -8.71 -1.38 -9.83
C PRO A 55 -8.33 -2.34 -8.70
N ALA A 56 -9.00 -2.24 -7.55
CA ALA A 56 -8.92 -3.25 -6.49
C ALA A 56 -9.78 -4.48 -6.81
N ASN A 57 -10.83 -4.31 -7.61
CA ASN A 57 -11.65 -5.41 -8.10
C ASN A 57 -10.97 -6.02 -9.33
N ILE A 58 -10.48 -7.26 -9.16
CA ILE A 58 -9.70 -7.97 -10.17
C ILE A 58 -10.49 -8.27 -11.46
N GLY A 59 -11.82 -8.38 -11.39
CA GLY A 59 -12.66 -8.66 -12.55
C GLY A 59 -12.58 -7.55 -13.60
N LEU A 60 -12.43 -6.31 -13.16
CA LEU A 60 -12.35 -5.14 -14.06
C LEU A 60 -11.13 -5.18 -14.98
N PHE A 61 -10.03 -5.82 -14.59
CA PHE A 61 -8.84 -5.92 -15.46
C PHE A 61 -9.12 -6.67 -16.76
N ASN A 62 -10.08 -7.60 -16.76
CA ASN A 62 -10.45 -8.37 -17.94
C ASN A 62 -11.28 -7.55 -18.95
N GLU A 63 -11.76 -6.37 -18.55
CA GLU A 63 -12.70 -5.57 -19.33
C GLU A 63 -12.15 -4.21 -19.77
N LEU A 64 -11.11 -3.74 -19.10
CA LEU A 64 -10.50 -2.44 -19.35
C LEU A 64 -9.39 -2.56 -20.40
N PRO A 65 -9.54 -1.99 -21.60
CA PRO A 65 -8.56 -2.15 -22.69
C PRO A 65 -7.16 -1.68 -22.32
N GLU A 66 -7.02 -0.70 -21.42
CA GLU A 66 -5.72 -0.23 -20.95
C GLU A 66 -4.94 -1.27 -20.13
N TYR A 67 -5.59 -2.30 -19.61
CA TYR A 67 -4.97 -3.41 -18.88
C TYR A 67 -4.88 -4.71 -19.68
N ALA A 68 -5.42 -4.73 -20.90
CA ALA A 68 -5.20 -5.83 -21.84
C ALA A 68 -3.71 -5.91 -22.26
N GLU A 69 -3.32 -7.01 -22.90
CA GLU A 69 -1.97 -7.13 -23.48
C GLU A 69 -1.69 -5.98 -24.46
N GLY A 70 -0.53 -5.34 -24.33
CA GLY A 70 -0.19 -4.12 -25.09
C GLY A 70 -0.90 -2.84 -24.63
N GLY A 71 -1.80 -2.94 -23.64
CA GLY A 71 -2.51 -1.81 -23.05
C GLY A 71 -1.57 -0.86 -22.29
N SER A 72 -1.95 0.43 -22.24
CA SER A 72 -1.10 1.49 -21.68
C SER A 72 -0.82 1.38 -20.18
N GLN A 73 -1.66 0.66 -19.44
CA GLN A 73 -1.57 0.45 -17.99
C GLN A 73 -1.17 -0.99 -17.62
N ARG A 74 -1.00 -1.88 -18.62
CA ARG A 74 -0.67 -3.29 -18.42
C ARG A 74 0.56 -3.50 -17.54
N LEU A 75 1.60 -2.69 -17.76
CA LEU A 75 2.84 -2.73 -16.99
C LEU A 75 2.61 -2.64 -15.48
N TRP A 76 1.62 -1.87 -15.02
CA TRP A 76 1.35 -1.73 -13.58
C TRP A 76 0.66 -2.96 -12.99
N LEU A 77 -0.22 -3.60 -13.76
CA LEU A 77 -0.82 -4.87 -13.37
C LEU A 77 0.23 -5.97 -13.28
N ASP A 78 1.10 -6.08 -14.29
CA ASP A 78 2.21 -7.04 -14.28
C ASP A 78 3.17 -6.76 -13.11
N ALA A 79 3.55 -5.50 -12.91
CA ALA A 79 4.41 -5.08 -11.81
C ALA A 79 3.87 -5.48 -10.42
N MET A 80 2.57 -5.32 -10.20
CA MET A 80 1.93 -5.72 -8.93
C MET A 80 1.97 -7.23 -8.71
N ASN A 81 1.84 -8.03 -9.76
CA ASN A 81 1.87 -9.49 -9.67
C ASN A 81 3.30 -10.04 -9.56
N ASP A 82 4.27 -9.40 -10.21
CA ASP A 82 5.63 -9.92 -10.33
C ASP A 82 6.53 -9.53 -9.14
N PHE A 83 6.43 -8.29 -8.67
CA PHE A 83 7.34 -7.73 -7.65
C PHE A 83 6.67 -6.75 -6.67
N GLY A 84 5.34 -6.66 -6.71
CA GLY A 84 4.56 -5.90 -5.74
C GLY A 84 4.52 -6.63 -4.40
N ILE A 85 4.90 -5.96 -3.32
CA ILE A 85 4.77 -6.49 -1.96
C ILE A 85 3.89 -5.56 -1.11
N PRO A 86 2.94 -6.08 -0.32
CA PRO A 86 2.17 -5.25 0.60
C PRO A 86 3.10 -4.60 1.63
N ARG A 87 2.79 -3.37 2.03
CA ARG A 87 3.41 -2.75 3.19
C ARG A 87 3.19 -3.63 4.41
N ILE A 88 4.17 -3.65 5.33
CA ILE A 88 4.01 -4.32 6.62
C ILE A 88 2.75 -3.79 7.32
N GLY A 89 1.74 -4.65 7.50
CA GLY A 89 0.62 -4.33 8.38
C GLY A 89 1.16 -4.40 9.79
N THR A 90 1.20 -3.30 10.53
CA THR A 90 1.60 -3.25 11.95
C THR A 90 1.06 -1.99 12.59
N PRO A 91 0.62 -2.02 13.86
CA PRO A 91 0.22 -0.82 14.58
C PRO A 91 1.39 0.15 14.78
N GLY A 92 2.63 -0.34 14.72
CA GLY A 92 3.85 0.48 14.80
C GLY A 92 4.31 1.11 13.49
N TYR A 93 3.48 1.09 12.44
CA TYR A 93 3.90 1.53 11.11
C TYR A 93 4.23 3.03 11.08
N THR A 94 3.49 3.84 11.83
CA THR A 94 3.72 5.29 11.89
C THR A 94 5.08 5.60 12.51
N GLU A 95 5.43 4.95 13.63
CA GLU A 95 6.72 5.10 14.28
C GLU A 95 7.86 4.62 13.38
N TYR A 96 7.70 3.45 12.76
CA TYR A 96 8.65 2.91 11.77
C TYR A 96 8.89 3.89 10.62
N GLN A 97 7.81 4.38 9.98
CA GLN A 97 7.88 5.26 8.82
C GLN A 97 8.58 6.58 9.15
N GLN A 98 8.27 7.17 10.31
CA GLN A 98 8.90 8.42 10.74
C GLN A 98 10.40 8.23 10.92
N MET A 99 10.82 7.21 11.67
CA MET A 99 12.23 6.94 11.96
C MET A 99 13.04 6.65 10.69
N MET A 100 12.50 5.84 9.76
CA MET A 100 13.15 5.59 8.48
C MET A 100 13.24 6.84 7.60
N SER A 101 12.24 7.73 7.66
CA SER A 101 12.26 9.00 6.91
C SER A 101 13.36 9.93 7.43
N GLU A 102 13.49 10.05 8.75
CA GLU A 102 14.56 10.83 9.40
C GLU A 102 15.95 10.24 9.07
N ALA A 103 16.09 8.90 9.13
CA ALA A 103 17.34 8.22 8.79
C ALA A 103 17.78 8.50 7.34
N LEU A 104 16.85 8.43 6.38
CA LEU A 104 17.14 8.75 4.98
C LEU A 104 17.56 10.20 4.78
N GLN A 105 16.94 11.16 5.48
CA GLN A 105 17.34 12.57 5.42
C GLN A 105 18.77 12.76 5.96
N ASN A 106 19.13 12.11 7.07
CA ASN A 106 20.47 12.19 7.63
C ASN A 106 21.54 11.56 6.73
N ILE A 107 21.21 10.43 6.08
CA ILE A 107 22.09 9.81 5.08
C ILE A 107 22.27 10.75 3.87
N GLN A 108 21.19 11.38 3.39
CA GLN A 108 21.27 12.36 2.30
C GLN A 108 22.13 13.58 2.66
N ALA A 109 22.15 13.96 3.94
CA ALA A 109 23.00 15.03 4.46
C ALA A 109 24.49 14.62 4.64
N GLY A 110 24.85 13.38 4.30
CA GLY A 110 26.23 12.89 4.34
C GLY A 110 26.64 12.22 5.65
N GLY A 111 25.69 11.83 6.50
CA GLY A 111 25.99 11.07 7.72
C GLY A 111 26.42 9.63 7.47
N ASP A 112 27.06 9.01 8.47
CA ASP A 112 27.56 7.63 8.38
C ASP A 112 26.41 6.62 8.33
N ILE A 113 26.37 5.82 7.26
CA ILE A 113 25.24 4.92 6.98
C ILE A 113 25.11 3.82 8.05
N PRO A 114 26.17 3.04 8.38
CA PRO A 114 26.08 2.03 9.44
C PRO A 114 25.64 2.59 10.79
N GLU A 115 26.19 3.72 11.22
CA GLU A 115 25.83 4.35 12.49
C GLU A 115 24.37 4.78 12.52
N ILE A 116 23.91 5.50 11.48
CA ILE A 116 22.53 5.99 11.39
C ILE A 116 21.54 4.83 11.39
N LEU A 117 21.77 3.81 10.56
CA LEU A 117 20.86 2.67 10.45
C LEU A 117 20.83 1.84 11.75
N GLY A 118 21.99 1.65 12.39
CA GLY A 118 22.08 0.95 13.67
C GLY A 118 21.32 1.69 14.78
N ALA A 119 21.52 3.00 14.91
CA ALA A 119 20.80 3.83 15.87
C ALA A 119 19.28 3.87 15.58
N THR A 120 18.91 3.95 14.30
CA THR A 120 17.51 3.94 13.86
C THR A 120 16.82 2.64 14.22
N ALA A 121 17.48 1.49 13.99
CA ALA A 121 16.95 0.18 14.34
C ALA A 121 16.63 0.07 15.83
N GLY A 122 17.59 0.43 16.71
CA GLY A 122 17.37 0.39 18.16
C GLY A 122 16.26 1.34 18.63
N ARG A 123 16.09 2.50 17.98
CA ARG A 123 14.98 3.42 18.28
C ARG A 123 13.64 2.86 17.86
N ILE A 124 13.55 2.25 16.67
CA ILE A 124 12.34 1.58 16.19
C ILE A 124 11.94 0.48 17.17
N GLU A 125 12.87 -0.40 17.56
CA GLU A 125 12.63 -1.48 18.53
C GLU A 125 12.03 -0.94 19.83
N GLY A 126 12.60 0.12 20.40
CA GLY A 126 12.07 0.76 21.60
C GLY A 126 10.67 1.37 21.42
N LEU A 127 10.41 2.02 20.28
CA LEU A 127 9.12 2.66 20.01
C LEU A 127 8.00 1.65 19.80
N VAL A 128 8.28 0.54 19.14
CA VAL A 128 7.26 -0.49 18.83
C VAL A 128 7.08 -1.50 19.96
N ALA A 129 7.96 -1.51 20.96
CA ALA A 129 7.87 -2.42 22.12
C ALA A 129 6.54 -2.33 22.89
N LYS A 130 5.82 -1.20 22.80
CA LYS A 130 4.49 -1.03 23.40
C LYS A 130 3.40 -1.87 22.73
N TYR A 131 3.64 -2.39 21.53
CA TYR A 131 2.71 -3.22 20.76
C TYR A 131 2.91 -4.73 21.01
N THR A 132 3.33 -5.11 22.22
CA THR A 132 3.53 -6.51 22.61
C THR A 132 2.24 -7.32 22.49
N GLY A 133 2.34 -8.57 21.99
CA GLY A 133 1.21 -9.48 21.81
C GLY A 133 0.38 -9.25 20.54
N TRP A 134 0.74 -8.27 19.71
CA TRP A 134 0.12 -8.09 18.41
C TRP A 134 0.67 -9.15 17.42
N ASN A 135 -0.23 -10.04 16.98
CA ASN A 135 0.02 -10.99 15.90
C ASN A 135 -0.79 -10.56 14.68
N ASN A 136 -0.15 -10.51 13.51
CA ASN A 136 -0.80 -10.39 12.21
C ASN A 136 -1.58 -11.66 11.87
#